data_AF-A0A0C4EYA7-F1
#
_entry.id   AF-A0A0C4EYA7-F1
#
_cell.length_a   1.000
_cell.length_b   1.000
_cell.length_c   1.000
_cell.angle_alpha   90.00
_cell.angle_beta   90.00
_cell.angle_gamma   90.00
#
_symmetry.space_group_name_H-M   'P 1'
#
loop_
_entity.id
_entity.type
_entity.pdbx_description
1 polymer ?
#
loop_
_entity_poly.entity_id
_entity_poly.type
_entity_poly.pdbx_seq_one_letter_code
_entity_poly.pdbx_strand_id
1 'polypeptide(L)'
;MPFEVGKTLLQVQSIPAADHPLLLPNPSSLHPAPDDYLDEDEEDDSLDTFTQVKPALRPSIGSTISKRTISGSTSATRTRGEGEPGTWPEWVLPVVVERGVGDMMRAISRWRGEGFLGLWKGQLTACVIDKVSSKLQPVLLSALCLLSSSPSAATLPLEHQAYPGLPLALSVGSYLATGLLLAPLDLVRTRLIVQSAQLRHRTYSGPLDALKTIIRDEGGVRALFLHPSLFLPALLDNLLRPLLHLATPLIVDRYFGLDRAHDPLRFALAEFALNSAALVLLTPLEIVRKRLQVQLRHPPSSAPPSPMKACVRLRPTPYNGIVDTIYRIISEEKHGFWALFRGFNVGLTANIAVFLLTSLANGPFGVNSNGNSLSSSGWAEV
;
A
#
# COMPACT_ATOMS: atom_id res chain seq x y z
N MET A 1 -10.43 0.85 -3.72
CA MET A 1 -10.66 1.94 -2.73
C MET A 1 -10.33 1.48 -1.29
N PRO A 2 -11.22 1.03 -0.37
CA PRO A 2 -10.78 0.65 1.00
C PRO A 2 -10.11 -0.73 1.07
N PHE A 3 -10.58 -1.70 0.28
CA PHE A 3 -9.95 -3.03 0.18
C PHE A 3 -8.53 -2.97 -0.37
N GLU A 4 -8.27 -2.00 -1.24
CA GLU A 4 -6.95 -1.80 -1.83
C GLU A 4 -5.97 -1.25 -0.80
N VAL A 5 -6.39 -0.27 0.01
CA VAL A 5 -5.62 0.22 1.16
C VAL A 5 -5.35 -0.90 2.16
N GLY A 6 -6.37 -1.69 2.51
CA GLY A 6 -6.19 -2.86 3.36
C GLY A 6 -5.20 -3.87 2.76
N LYS A 7 -5.28 -4.13 1.46
CA LYS A 7 -4.39 -5.07 0.74
C LYS A 7 -2.94 -4.56 0.70
N THR A 8 -2.72 -3.30 0.35
CA THR A 8 -1.37 -2.70 0.26
C THR A 8 -0.69 -2.70 1.63
N LEU A 9 -1.40 -2.31 2.68
CA LEU A 9 -0.89 -2.33 4.05
C LEU A 9 -0.56 -3.74 4.52
N LEU A 10 -1.43 -4.71 4.21
CA LEU A 10 -1.20 -6.12 4.50
C LEU A 10 0.05 -6.67 3.77
N GLN A 11 0.27 -6.29 2.52
CA GLN A 11 1.41 -6.75 1.71
C GLN A 11 2.75 -6.13 2.14
N VAL A 12 2.71 -4.90 2.64
CA VAL A 12 3.90 -4.17 3.10
C VAL A 12 4.29 -4.57 4.53
N GLN A 13 3.34 -5.06 5.34
CA GLN A 13 3.58 -5.46 6.71
C GLN A 13 4.60 -6.61 6.82
N SER A 14 5.71 -6.36 7.50
CA SER A 14 6.68 -7.40 7.85
C SER A 14 6.43 -7.96 9.25
N ILE A 15 6.32 -9.28 9.36
CA ILE A 15 6.10 -10.00 10.62
C ILE A 15 7.30 -10.95 10.81
N PRO A 16 8.28 -10.62 11.67
CA PRO A 16 9.45 -11.46 11.86
C PRO A 16 9.05 -12.81 12.48
N ALA A 17 9.72 -13.88 12.05
CA ALA A 17 9.69 -15.17 12.73
C ALA A 17 10.32 -15.04 14.13
N ALA A 18 9.81 -15.79 15.11
CA ALA A 18 10.23 -15.71 16.51
C ALA A 18 11.74 -15.94 16.71
N ASP A 19 12.38 -16.68 15.80
CA ASP A 19 13.81 -17.02 15.84
C ASP A 19 14.73 -15.89 15.31
N HIS A 20 14.16 -14.88 14.65
CA HIS A 20 14.86 -13.66 14.24
C HIS A 20 14.16 -12.44 14.88
N PRO A 21 14.31 -12.22 16.20
CA PRO A 21 13.92 -10.95 16.79
C PRO A 21 14.80 -9.89 16.15
N LEU A 22 14.23 -9.11 15.23
CA LEU A 22 14.87 -7.91 14.71
C LEU A 22 15.24 -7.07 15.93
N LEU A 23 16.55 -7.00 16.22
CA LEU A 23 17.13 -6.07 17.16
C LEU A 23 16.62 -4.69 16.79
N LEU A 24 15.59 -4.23 17.50
CA LEU A 24 15.18 -2.85 17.46
C LEU A 24 16.42 -2.05 17.88
N PRO A 25 16.77 -0.96 17.19
CA PRO A 25 17.68 0.01 17.77
C PRO A 25 17.08 0.40 19.13
N ASN A 26 17.81 0.10 20.20
CA ASN A 26 17.44 0.50 21.54
C ASN A 26 17.25 2.03 21.51
N PRO A 27 16.10 2.60 21.93
CA PRO A 27 15.93 4.06 21.95
C PRO A 27 16.96 4.76 22.86
N SER A 28 17.71 4.00 23.65
CA SER A 28 18.80 4.44 24.53
C SER A 28 20.03 5.00 23.80
N SER A 29 20.13 4.93 22.47
CA SER A 29 21.27 5.50 21.73
C SER A 29 20.94 6.77 20.94
N LEU A 30 19.73 7.33 21.08
CA LEU A 30 19.48 8.73 20.72
C LEU A 30 19.72 9.59 21.96
N HIS A 31 20.93 10.14 22.05
CA HIS A 31 21.18 11.30 22.91
C HIS A 31 20.16 12.39 22.52
N PRO A 32 19.32 12.91 23.44
CA PRO A 32 18.55 14.10 23.14
C PRO A 32 19.55 15.24 22.94
N ALA A 33 19.44 15.93 21.80
CA ALA A 33 19.99 17.27 21.67
C ALA A 33 19.34 18.14 22.76
N PRO A 34 20.08 19.05 23.42
CA PRO A 34 19.52 19.83 24.50
C PRO A 34 18.42 20.73 23.93
N ASP A 35 17.24 20.66 24.54
CA ASP A 35 16.19 21.63 24.35
C ASP A 35 16.73 22.99 24.83
N ASP A 36 16.82 23.97 23.93
CA ASP A 36 17.00 25.38 24.27
C ASP A 36 15.75 25.83 25.05
N TYR A 37 15.79 25.69 26.36
CA TYR A 37 14.95 26.46 27.26
C TYR A 37 15.58 27.85 27.38
N LEU A 38 14.85 28.86 26.90
CA LEU A 38 15.13 30.24 27.25
C LEU A 38 14.81 30.41 28.73
N ASP A 39 15.85 30.43 29.56
CA ASP A 39 15.76 30.85 30.96
C ASP A 39 15.52 32.37 30.97
N GLU A 40 14.31 32.78 31.38
CA GLU A 40 14.04 34.14 31.81
C GLU A 40 14.56 34.27 33.25
N ASP A 41 15.69 34.96 33.39
CA ASP A 41 16.27 35.36 34.67
C ASP A 41 15.31 36.33 35.39
N GLU A 42 14.65 35.89 36.46
CA GLU A 42 14.07 36.80 37.46
C GLU A 42 14.97 36.82 38.70
N GLU A 43 15.71 37.93 38.83
CA GLU A 43 16.53 38.31 39.98
C GLU A 43 15.65 38.47 41.23
N ASP A 44 15.91 37.64 42.24
CA ASP A 44 15.29 37.72 43.58
C ASP A 44 16.12 38.69 44.45
N ASP A 45 15.78 39.98 44.41
CA ASP A 45 16.34 41.00 45.30
C ASP A 45 15.38 41.26 46.47
N SER A 46 15.81 40.81 47.64
CA SER A 46 15.19 40.99 48.95
C SER A 46 15.02 42.46 49.32
N LEU A 47 13.84 42.87 49.81
CA LEU A 47 13.76 43.84 50.90
C LEU A 47 12.42 43.80 51.67
N ASP A 48 12.58 44.09 52.95
CA ASP A 48 11.69 43.94 54.09
C ASP A 48 10.55 44.99 54.22
N THR A 49 9.54 44.58 55.01
CA THR A 49 8.78 45.41 55.98
C THR A 49 7.52 46.19 55.53
N PHE A 50 6.43 45.85 56.24
CA PHE A 50 5.39 46.72 56.83
C PHE A 50 3.93 46.63 56.29
N THR A 51 3.11 46.02 57.14
CA THR A 51 1.74 46.39 57.55
C THR A 51 0.49 46.14 56.69
N GLN A 52 -0.36 45.30 57.30
CA GLN A 52 -1.72 45.61 57.78
C GLN A 52 -2.95 45.21 56.95
N VAL A 53 -3.82 44.50 57.69
CA VAL A 53 -5.30 44.45 57.64
C VAL A 53 -5.95 43.32 56.83
N LYS A 54 -6.57 42.40 57.58
CA LYS A 54 -7.72 41.55 57.21
C LYS A 54 -9.00 42.36 57.54
N PRO A 55 -10.14 42.20 56.85
CA PRO A 55 -11.02 41.07 57.18
C PRO A 55 -11.89 40.52 56.01
N ALA A 56 -12.77 39.58 56.38
CA ALA A 56 -13.41 38.54 55.59
C ALA A 56 -14.79 38.89 54.96
N LEU A 57 -15.20 38.13 53.95
CA LEU A 57 -16.60 37.68 53.75
C LEU A 57 -16.66 36.29 53.07
N ARG A 58 -17.51 35.42 53.64
CA ARG A 58 -17.97 34.07 53.23
C ARG A 58 -19.36 34.21 52.55
N PRO A 59 -20.08 33.14 52.10
CA PRO A 59 -19.72 31.75 51.72
C PRO A 59 -20.48 31.19 50.46
N SER A 60 -20.29 29.88 50.20
CA SER A 60 -21.22 28.92 49.54
C SER A 60 -21.11 28.84 48.00
N ILE A 61 -21.12 27.68 47.32
CA ILE A 61 -21.77 26.37 47.49
C ILE A 61 -20.82 25.27 46.98
N GLY A 62 -20.91 24.07 47.57
CA GLY A 62 -19.99 22.93 47.41
C GLY A 62 -20.02 22.23 46.05
N SER A 63 -19.44 21.04 45.86
CA SER A 63 -18.83 20.08 46.79
C SER A 63 -17.95 19.16 45.92
N THR A 64 -16.65 19.00 46.23
CA THR A 64 -16.03 17.77 46.77
C THR A 64 -16.24 16.50 45.92
N ILE A 65 -15.27 15.64 45.57
CA ILE A 65 -14.22 14.94 46.37
C ILE A 65 -13.61 13.93 45.35
N SER A 66 -12.37 13.42 45.38
CA SER A 66 -11.22 13.50 46.26
C SER A 66 -10.01 12.94 45.48
N LYS A 67 -8.90 13.68 45.47
CA LYS A 67 -7.56 13.10 45.37
C LYS A 67 -7.22 12.52 46.74
N ARG A 68 -6.66 11.31 46.79
CA ARG A 68 -5.93 10.81 47.96
C ARG A 68 -4.55 10.35 47.52
N THR A 69 -3.58 11.20 47.82
CA THR A 69 -2.17 10.86 47.99
C THR A 69 -1.98 10.18 49.35
N ILE A 70 -1.21 9.11 49.41
CA ILE A 70 -0.54 8.65 50.63
C ILE A 70 0.90 8.36 50.24
N SER A 71 1.81 9.17 50.77
CA SER A 71 3.24 8.86 50.86
C SER A 71 3.44 7.81 51.94
N GLY A 72 4.25 6.80 51.65
CA GLY A 72 4.67 5.78 52.61
C GLY A 72 5.93 5.09 52.09
N SER A 73 7.08 5.60 52.50
CA SER A 73 8.39 5.00 52.29
C SER A 73 8.50 3.65 53.00
N THR A 74 8.65 2.55 52.26
CA THR A 74 9.38 1.37 52.74
C THR A 74 10.12 0.71 51.59
N SER A 75 11.40 0.51 51.83
CA SER A 75 12.38 -0.20 51.02
C SER A 75 11.93 -1.64 50.79
N ALA A 76 11.76 -2.03 49.53
CA ALA A 76 11.70 -3.44 49.15
C ALA A 76 12.45 -3.63 47.84
N THR A 77 13.71 -4.02 47.97
CA THR A 77 14.55 -4.55 46.90
C THR A 77 13.85 -5.74 46.26
N ARG A 78 13.21 -5.53 45.10
CA ARG A 78 12.84 -6.62 44.17
C ARG A 78 13.75 -6.56 42.96
N THR A 79 14.93 -7.14 43.12
CA THR A 79 15.65 -7.71 42.00
C THR A 79 14.82 -8.84 41.39
N ARG A 80 14.97 -9.00 40.06
CA ARG A 80 14.62 -10.17 39.23
C ARG A 80 13.39 -9.99 38.33
N GLY A 81 13.65 -9.33 37.21
CA GLY A 81 13.67 -10.00 35.90
C GLY A 81 12.34 -10.51 35.38
N GLU A 82 11.66 -9.65 34.64
CA GLU A 82 10.78 -10.00 33.52
C GLU A 82 10.73 -8.75 32.63
N GLY A 83 11.32 -8.82 31.44
CA GLY A 83 11.38 -7.70 30.51
C GLY A 83 9.98 -7.28 30.10
N GLU A 84 9.63 -6.02 30.34
CA GLU A 84 8.41 -5.44 29.78
C GLU A 84 8.41 -5.66 28.25
N PRO A 85 7.31 -6.17 27.66
CA PRO A 85 7.18 -6.20 26.22
C PRO A 85 7.20 -4.75 25.73
N GLY A 86 8.24 -4.40 24.97
CA GLY A 86 8.55 -3.04 24.55
C GLY A 86 7.30 -2.24 24.16
N THR A 87 7.15 -1.07 24.77
CA THR A 87 6.10 -0.11 24.47
C THR A 87 6.14 0.23 22.98
N TRP A 88 5.12 -0.23 22.25
CA TRP A 88 5.03 -0.01 20.82
C TRP A 88 4.91 1.49 20.52
N PRO A 89 5.56 1.98 19.46
CA PRO A 89 5.43 3.39 19.08
C PRO A 89 3.98 3.75 18.75
N GLU A 90 3.52 4.93 19.19
CA GLU A 90 2.13 5.40 19.10
C GLU A 90 1.57 5.40 17.66
N TRP A 91 2.42 5.51 16.65
CA TRP A 91 2.04 5.60 15.23
C TRP A 91 1.98 4.27 14.49
N VAL A 92 2.23 3.13 15.15
CA VAL A 92 2.15 1.80 14.54
C VAL A 92 0.92 1.06 15.06
N LEU A 93 0.17 0.43 14.15
CA LEU A 93 -1.00 -0.38 14.51
C LEU A 93 -0.56 -1.50 15.47
N PRO A 94 -1.09 -1.56 16.71
CA PRO A 94 -0.66 -2.53 17.71
C PRO A 94 -1.10 -3.97 17.38
N VAL A 95 -2.04 -4.13 16.45
CA VAL A 95 -2.55 -5.44 16.03
C VAL A 95 -1.76 -5.93 14.82
N VAL A 96 -1.02 -7.03 14.99
CA VAL A 96 -0.43 -7.78 13.88
C VAL A 96 -1.55 -8.58 13.22
N VAL A 97 -1.96 -8.17 12.02
CA VAL A 97 -3.09 -8.79 11.32
C VAL A 97 -2.61 -9.94 10.45
N GLU A 98 -2.72 -11.18 10.93
CA GLU A 98 -2.11 -12.33 10.25
C GLU A 98 -2.89 -12.84 9.02
N ARG A 99 -4.24 -12.72 8.99
CA ARG A 99 -5.05 -13.58 8.10
C ARG A 99 -5.92 -12.92 7.03
N GLY A 100 -6.27 -11.63 7.11
CA GLY A 100 -7.25 -11.07 6.17
C GLY A 100 -7.17 -9.57 5.93
N VAL A 101 -7.48 -9.16 4.69
CA VAL A 101 -7.65 -7.76 4.30
C VAL A 101 -8.84 -7.12 5.03
N GLY A 102 -9.92 -7.88 5.25
CA GLY A 102 -11.07 -7.43 6.04
C GLY A 102 -10.71 -7.15 7.51
N ASP A 103 -9.84 -7.98 8.10
CA ASP A 103 -9.37 -7.76 9.47
C ASP A 103 -8.41 -6.57 9.55
N MET A 104 -7.58 -6.36 8.52
CA MET A 104 -6.74 -5.16 8.40
C MET A 104 -7.60 -3.90 8.33
N MET A 105 -8.62 -3.90 7.48
CA MET A 105 -9.57 -2.80 7.35
C MET A 105 -10.30 -2.50 8.67
N ARG A 106 -10.75 -3.55 9.37
CA ARG A 106 -11.39 -3.41 10.69
C ARG A 106 -10.42 -2.88 11.74
N ALA A 107 -9.17 -3.33 11.73
CA ALA A 107 -8.14 -2.88 12.67
C ALA A 107 -7.83 -1.39 12.46
N ILE A 108 -7.67 -0.95 11.22
CA ILE A 108 -7.48 0.46 10.86
C ILE A 108 -8.68 1.31 11.27
N SER A 109 -9.90 0.87 10.90
CA SER A 109 -11.11 1.64 11.17
C SER A 109 -11.39 1.82 12.67
N ARG A 110 -11.01 0.87 13.51
CA ARG A 110 -11.21 0.93 14.97
C ARG A 110 -10.12 1.70 15.69
N TRP A 111 -8.95 1.84 15.08
CA TRP A 111 -7.82 2.49 15.71
C TRP A 111 -7.96 4.02 15.62
N ARG A 112 -7.98 4.67 16.80
CA ARG A 112 -8.19 6.13 16.93
C ARG A 112 -7.11 6.98 16.25
N GLY A 113 -5.91 6.42 16.00
CA GLY A 113 -4.81 7.10 15.33
C GLY A 113 -4.98 7.26 13.81
N GLU A 114 -5.82 6.45 13.16
CA GLU A 114 -6.15 6.61 11.73
C GLU A 114 -7.64 6.86 11.47
N GLY A 115 -8.50 6.13 12.17
CA GLY A 115 -9.94 6.16 11.99
C GLY A 115 -10.40 5.64 10.62
N PHE A 116 -11.71 5.76 10.38
CA PHE A 116 -12.34 5.30 9.14
C PHE A 116 -11.82 6.02 7.89
N LEU A 117 -11.46 7.31 7.99
CA LEU A 117 -10.92 8.08 6.87
C LEU A 117 -9.54 7.59 6.40
N GLY A 118 -8.81 6.88 7.25
CA GLY A 118 -7.53 6.25 6.89
C GLY A 118 -7.66 5.27 5.72
N LEU A 119 -8.83 4.66 5.53
CA LEU A 119 -9.11 3.72 4.44
C LEU A 119 -9.23 4.40 3.06
N TRP A 120 -9.34 5.72 3.02
CA TRP A 120 -9.42 6.50 1.78
C TRP A 120 -8.11 7.20 1.42
N LYS A 121 -7.01 6.87 2.12
CA LYS A 121 -5.68 7.37 1.77
C LYS A 121 -5.32 6.98 0.34
N GLY A 122 -4.76 7.96 -0.38
CA GLY A 122 -4.39 7.78 -1.78
C GLY A 122 -5.57 7.83 -2.76
N GLN A 123 -6.83 7.99 -2.34
CA GLN A 123 -7.97 8.02 -3.29
C GLN A 123 -7.80 9.07 -4.40
N LEU A 124 -7.35 10.27 -4.04
CA LEU A 124 -7.08 11.35 -4.99
C LEU A 124 -6.02 10.90 -6.02
N THR A 125 -4.93 10.29 -5.57
CA THR A 125 -3.90 9.78 -6.48
C THR A 125 -4.41 8.66 -7.38
N ALA A 126 -5.30 7.77 -6.91
CA ALA A 126 -5.95 6.76 -7.76
C ALA A 126 -6.72 7.45 -8.89
N CYS A 127 -7.61 8.36 -8.53
CA CYS A 127 -8.44 9.06 -9.51
C CYS A 127 -7.58 9.78 -10.56
N VAL A 128 -6.47 10.41 -10.15
CA VAL A 128 -5.53 11.03 -11.10
C VAL A 128 -4.87 9.97 -11.99
N ILE A 129 -4.39 8.86 -11.43
CA ILE A 129 -3.79 7.75 -12.18
C ILE A 129 -4.78 7.20 -13.22
N ASP A 130 -6.03 6.95 -12.82
CA ASP A 130 -7.10 6.41 -13.69
C ASP A 130 -7.47 7.41 -14.82
N LYS A 131 -7.61 8.69 -14.48
CA LYS A 131 -7.88 9.74 -15.48
C LYS A 131 -6.73 9.92 -16.46
N VAL A 132 -5.49 9.81 -16.01
CA VAL A 132 -4.33 9.91 -16.89
C VAL A 132 -4.19 8.64 -17.73
N SER A 133 -4.33 7.45 -17.14
CA SER A 133 -4.19 6.17 -17.85
C SER A 133 -5.24 6.01 -18.95
N SER A 134 -6.51 6.34 -18.68
CA SER A 134 -7.60 6.28 -19.67
C SER A 134 -7.41 7.20 -20.88
N LYS A 135 -6.65 8.30 -20.74
CA LYS A 135 -6.28 9.20 -21.85
C LYS A 135 -4.98 8.80 -22.52
N LEU A 136 -4.00 8.35 -21.75
CA LEU A 136 -2.66 8.09 -22.23
C LEU A 136 -2.56 6.75 -22.97
N GLN A 137 -3.30 5.73 -22.52
CA GLN A 137 -3.37 4.42 -23.13
C GLN A 137 -3.74 4.44 -24.63
N PRO A 138 -4.90 5.02 -25.05
CA PRO A 138 -5.26 5.04 -26.47
C PRO A 138 -4.31 5.88 -27.32
N VAL A 139 -3.73 6.94 -26.75
CA VAL A 139 -2.74 7.78 -27.45
C VAL A 139 -1.47 6.98 -27.75
N LEU A 140 -0.94 6.27 -26.75
CA LEU A 140 0.24 5.42 -26.94
C LEU A 140 -0.02 4.24 -27.86
N LEU A 141 -1.19 3.61 -27.76
CA LEU A 141 -1.58 2.53 -28.67
C LEU A 141 -1.60 3.04 -30.11
N SER A 142 -2.24 4.18 -30.36
CA SER A 142 -2.32 4.79 -31.68
C SER A 142 -0.92 5.14 -32.21
N ALA A 143 -0.06 5.72 -31.37
CA ALA A 143 1.31 6.04 -31.74
C ALA A 143 2.13 4.79 -32.10
N LEU A 144 2.00 3.71 -31.33
CA LEU A 144 2.69 2.44 -31.61
C LEU A 144 2.17 1.78 -32.90
N CYS A 145 0.85 1.78 -33.14
CA CYS A 145 0.27 1.25 -34.38
C CYS A 145 0.71 2.02 -35.62
N LEU A 146 0.85 3.35 -35.52
CA LEU A 146 1.40 4.20 -36.58
C LEU A 146 2.88 3.88 -36.82
N LEU A 147 3.67 3.74 -35.75
CA LEU A 147 5.10 3.40 -35.85
C LEU A 147 5.32 2.01 -36.46
N SER A 148 4.45 1.05 -36.14
CA SER A 148 4.50 -0.31 -36.70
C SER A 148 3.86 -0.43 -38.10
N SER A 149 3.43 0.69 -38.71
CA SER A 149 2.74 0.71 -40.01
C SER A 149 1.56 -0.27 -40.11
N SER A 150 0.88 -0.54 -38.98
CA SER A 150 -0.21 -1.53 -38.89
C SER A 150 -1.46 -0.89 -38.26
N PRO A 151 -2.13 0.03 -38.97
CA PRO A 151 -3.33 0.70 -38.44
C PRO A 151 -4.50 -0.26 -38.25
N SER A 152 -4.56 -1.35 -39.02
CA SER A 152 -5.62 -2.38 -38.94
C SER A 152 -5.63 -3.15 -37.62
N ALA A 153 -4.55 -3.12 -36.85
CA ALA A 153 -4.44 -3.75 -35.54
C ALA A 153 -5.28 -3.03 -34.45
N ALA A 154 -5.65 -1.77 -34.67
CA ALA A 154 -6.39 -0.96 -33.69
C ALA A 154 -7.92 -1.07 -33.84
N THR A 155 -8.42 -1.53 -34.99
CA THR A 155 -9.85 -1.42 -35.35
C THR A 155 -10.65 -2.69 -35.15
N LEU A 156 -10.00 -3.85 -34.99
CA LEU A 156 -10.65 -5.16 -34.88
C LEU A 156 -10.38 -5.80 -33.51
N PRO A 157 -11.38 -6.44 -32.88
CA PRO A 157 -11.18 -7.19 -31.65
C PRO A 157 -10.23 -8.37 -31.89
N LEU A 158 -9.31 -8.61 -30.94
CA LEU A 158 -8.20 -9.58 -31.08
C LEU A 158 -8.66 -11.00 -31.41
N GLU A 159 -9.90 -11.35 -31.07
CA GLU A 159 -10.49 -12.68 -31.28
C GLU A 159 -10.74 -13.01 -32.77
N HIS A 160 -10.95 -12.00 -33.62
CA HIS A 160 -11.24 -12.20 -35.06
C HIS A 160 -10.00 -12.04 -35.97
N GLN A 161 -8.83 -11.74 -35.41
CA GLN A 161 -7.62 -11.48 -36.21
C GLN A 161 -6.86 -12.78 -36.51
N ALA A 162 -6.53 -13.02 -37.79
CA ALA A 162 -5.76 -14.20 -38.23
C ALA A 162 -4.39 -14.31 -37.53
N TYR A 163 -3.70 -13.17 -37.36
CA TYR A 163 -2.40 -13.08 -36.66
C TYR A 163 -2.52 -12.17 -35.41
N PRO A 164 -2.73 -12.74 -34.20
CA PRO A 164 -2.98 -11.96 -32.98
C PRO A 164 -1.69 -11.50 -32.31
N GLY A 165 -0.52 -12.04 -32.70
CA GLY A 165 0.75 -11.75 -32.03
C GLY A 165 1.15 -10.28 -32.11
N LEU A 166 1.04 -9.67 -33.29
CA LEU A 166 1.37 -8.26 -33.50
C LEU A 166 0.42 -7.30 -32.74
N PRO A 167 -0.93 -7.39 -32.87
CA PRO A 167 -1.84 -6.54 -32.10
C PRO A 167 -1.74 -6.76 -30.58
N LEU A 168 -1.48 -8.00 -30.13
CA LEU A 168 -1.21 -8.28 -28.71
C LEU A 168 0.07 -7.58 -28.26
N ALA A 169 1.16 -7.69 -29.02
CA ALA A 169 2.42 -7.05 -28.68
C ALA A 169 2.30 -5.52 -28.63
N LEU A 170 1.55 -4.91 -29.57
CA LEU A 170 1.31 -3.47 -29.58
C LEU A 170 0.44 -3.02 -28.41
N SER A 171 -0.60 -3.77 -28.07
CA SER A 171 -1.45 -3.46 -26.92
C SER A 171 -0.70 -3.62 -25.60
N VAL A 172 0.00 -4.73 -25.39
CA VAL A 172 0.87 -4.93 -24.21
C VAL A 172 1.96 -3.86 -24.15
N GLY A 173 2.60 -3.52 -25.28
CA GLY A 173 3.60 -2.46 -25.36
C GLY A 173 3.05 -1.09 -24.98
N SER A 174 1.81 -0.78 -25.38
CA SER A 174 1.11 0.44 -24.98
C SER A 174 0.83 0.47 -23.47
N TYR A 175 0.33 -0.63 -22.89
CA TYR A 175 0.12 -0.72 -21.44
C TYR A 175 1.43 -0.61 -20.65
N LEU A 176 2.50 -1.24 -21.15
CA LEU A 176 3.83 -1.15 -20.56
C LEU A 176 4.33 0.30 -20.52
N ALA A 177 4.24 0.99 -21.65
CA ALA A 177 4.66 2.38 -21.75
C ALA A 177 3.81 3.31 -20.86
N THR A 178 2.49 3.12 -20.82
CA THR A 178 1.60 3.85 -19.90
C THR A 178 2.00 3.61 -18.44
N GLY A 179 2.18 2.34 -18.05
CA GLY A 179 2.53 1.97 -16.67
C GLY A 179 3.91 2.48 -16.23
N LEU A 180 4.89 2.53 -17.14
CA LEU A 180 6.20 3.12 -16.85
C LEU A 180 6.14 4.64 -16.68
N LEU A 181 5.31 5.33 -17.45
CA LEU A 181 5.10 6.77 -17.29
C LEU A 181 4.37 7.11 -15.98
N LEU A 182 3.45 6.24 -15.54
CA LEU A 182 2.68 6.42 -14.32
C LEU A 182 3.37 5.83 -13.07
N ALA A 183 4.48 5.10 -13.22
CA ALA A 183 5.21 4.47 -12.12
C ALA A 183 5.56 5.39 -10.94
N PRO A 184 5.94 6.68 -11.13
CA PRO A 184 6.16 7.60 -10.02
C PRO A 184 4.89 7.91 -9.21
N LEU A 185 3.74 8.01 -9.89
CA LEU A 185 2.47 8.26 -9.23
C LEU A 185 2.03 7.04 -8.40
N ASP A 186 2.29 5.83 -8.90
CA ASP A 186 2.09 4.59 -8.12
C ASP A 186 2.97 4.56 -6.86
N LEU A 187 4.22 5.01 -6.96
CA LEU A 187 5.11 5.11 -5.81
C LEU A 187 4.59 6.13 -4.79
N VAL A 188 4.16 7.31 -5.24
CA VAL A 188 3.55 8.32 -4.36
C VAL A 188 2.30 7.76 -3.69
N ARG A 189 1.41 7.11 -4.46
CA ARG A 189 0.20 6.46 -3.93
C ARG A 189 0.54 5.47 -2.82
N THR A 190 1.47 4.55 -3.08
CA THR A 190 1.82 3.50 -2.11
C THR A 190 2.42 4.08 -0.82
N ARG A 191 3.27 5.11 -0.90
CA ARG A 191 3.81 5.78 0.28
C ARG A 191 2.75 6.58 1.06
N LEU A 192 1.83 7.25 0.36
CA LEU A 192 0.71 7.95 1.00
C LEU A 192 -0.25 7.01 1.72
N ILE A 193 -0.39 5.77 1.25
CA ILE A 193 -1.19 4.75 1.92
C ILE A 193 -0.47 4.24 3.18
N VAL A 194 0.84 3.99 3.09
CA VAL A 194 1.64 3.37 4.16
C VAL A 194 2.00 4.34 5.29
N GLN A 195 2.05 5.65 5.05
CA GLN A 195 2.34 6.63 6.11
C GLN A 195 1.26 6.64 7.21
N SER A 196 1.67 6.95 8.45
CA SER A 196 0.73 7.16 9.55
C SER A 196 -0.20 8.35 9.30
N ALA A 197 -1.45 8.27 9.77
CA ALA A 197 -2.41 9.38 9.66
C ALA A 197 -2.19 10.47 10.73
N GLN A 198 -1.40 10.17 11.77
CA GLN A 198 -1.21 11.05 12.91
C GLN A 198 -0.39 12.28 12.50
N LEU A 199 -0.93 13.49 12.71
CA LEU A 199 -0.29 14.74 12.27
C LEU A 199 1.15 14.90 12.78
N ARG A 200 1.43 14.49 14.03
CA ARG A 200 2.76 14.56 14.66
C ARG A 200 3.81 13.65 13.99
N HIS A 201 3.36 12.66 13.22
CA HIS A 201 4.21 11.63 12.63
C HIS A 201 4.00 11.49 11.11
N ARG A 202 3.28 12.44 10.51
CA ARG A 202 3.01 12.48 9.08
C ARG A 202 4.23 12.96 8.31
N THR A 203 4.73 12.13 7.39
CA THR A 203 5.88 12.46 6.53
C THR A 203 5.48 13.35 5.36
N TYR A 204 4.29 13.16 4.78
CA TYR A 204 3.85 13.91 3.59
C TYR A 204 2.50 14.58 3.81
N SER A 205 2.40 15.86 3.41
CA SER A 205 1.15 16.61 3.56
C SER A 205 0.09 16.22 2.54
N GLY A 206 0.52 15.87 1.33
CA GLY A 206 -0.32 15.49 0.22
C GLY A 206 0.49 14.90 -0.94
N PRO A 207 -0.15 14.64 -2.10
CA PRO A 207 0.50 13.96 -3.22
C PRO A 207 1.58 14.77 -3.92
N LEU A 208 1.36 16.09 -4.10
CA LEU A 208 2.37 16.97 -4.70
C LEU A 208 3.56 17.18 -3.78
N ASP A 209 3.29 17.31 -2.48
CA ASP A 209 4.31 17.43 -1.44
C ASP A 209 5.13 16.14 -1.32
N ALA A 210 4.48 14.97 -1.37
CA ALA A 210 5.15 13.69 -1.44
C ALA A 210 6.06 13.59 -2.67
N LEU A 211 5.56 13.91 -3.85
CA LEU A 211 6.35 13.88 -5.07
C LEU A 211 7.58 14.80 -4.99
N LYS A 212 7.40 16.04 -4.52
CA LYS A 212 8.49 17.01 -4.36
C LYS A 212 9.55 16.53 -3.36
N THR A 213 9.10 15.99 -2.23
CA THR A 213 9.97 15.49 -1.17
C THR A 213 10.76 14.28 -1.65
N ILE A 214 10.12 13.34 -2.36
CA ILE A 214 10.78 12.16 -2.94
C ILE A 214 11.82 12.56 -3.97
N ILE A 215 11.49 13.50 -4.87
CA ILE A 215 12.45 13.99 -5.87
C ILE A 215 13.66 14.65 -5.20
N ARG A 216 13.43 15.43 -4.13
CA ARG A 216 14.51 16.11 -3.40
C ARG A 216 15.39 15.14 -2.62
N ASP A 217 14.78 14.19 -1.92
CA ASP A 217 15.46 13.39 -0.92
C ASP A 217 16.08 12.10 -1.51
N GLU A 218 15.59 11.59 -2.66
CA GLU A 218 16.02 10.31 -3.25
C GLU A 218 16.91 10.44 -4.51
N GLY A 219 17.42 11.64 -4.81
CA GLY A 219 18.36 11.83 -5.91
C GLY A 219 17.72 12.18 -7.26
N GLY A 220 16.55 12.84 -7.25
CA GLY A 220 15.96 13.48 -8.41
C GLY A 220 15.02 12.60 -9.25
N VAL A 221 14.50 13.19 -10.33
CA VAL A 221 13.52 12.55 -11.22
C VAL A 221 14.11 11.32 -11.92
N ARG A 222 15.40 11.32 -12.25
CA ARG A 222 16.06 10.16 -12.87
C ARG A 222 16.10 8.96 -11.93
N ALA A 223 16.41 9.17 -10.65
CA ALA A 223 16.37 8.09 -9.66
C ALA A 223 14.94 7.55 -9.49
N LEU A 224 13.94 8.43 -9.54
CA LEU A 224 12.54 8.03 -9.41
C LEU A 224 12.05 7.09 -10.53
N PHE A 225 12.51 7.29 -11.77
CA PHE A 225 12.12 6.46 -12.93
C PHE A 225 13.06 5.29 -13.22
N LEU A 226 14.39 5.51 -13.13
CA LEU A 226 15.40 4.60 -13.67
C LEU A 226 16.14 3.80 -12.60
N HIS A 227 15.77 3.92 -11.32
CA HIS A 227 16.45 3.12 -10.29
C HIS A 227 16.25 1.62 -10.58
N PRO A 228 17.32 0.82 -10.74
CA PRO A 228 17.22 -0.57 -11.20
C PRO A 228 16.27 -1.42 -10.35
N SER A 229 16.26 -1.22 -9.02
CA SER A 229 15.37 -1.97 -8.13
C SER A 229 13.91 -1.51 -8.12
N LEU A 230 13.56 -0.38 -8.73
CA LEU A 230 12.16 0.07 -8.91
C LEU A 230 11.67 -0.18 -10.34
N PHE A 231 12.55 0.07 -11.31
CA PHE A 231 12.25 -0.09 -12.72
C PHE A 231 11.98 -1.55 -13.07
N LEU A 232 12.79 -2.50 -12.60
CA LEU A 232 12.65 -3.91 -12.97
C LEU A 232 11.33 -4.53 -12.46
N PRO A 233 10.92 -4.36 -11.18
CA PRO A 233 9.62 -4.83 -10.72
C PRO A 233 8.45 -4.14 -11.44
N ALA A 234 8.56 -2.83 -11.70
CA ALA A 234 7.52 -2.08 -12.41
C ALA A 234 7.37 -2.56 -13.86
N LEU A 235 8.49 -2.76 -14.56
CA LEU A 235 8.52 -3.31 -15.91
C LEU A 235 7.85 -4.69 -15.94
N LEU A 236 8.22 -5.58 -15.02
CA LEU A 236 7.71 -6.95 -15.01
C LEU A 236 6.22 -7.01 -14.64
N ASP A 237 5.74 -6.19 -13.71
CA ASP A 237 4.31 -6.08 -13.38
C ASP A 237 3.51 -5.51 -14.54
N ASN A 238 3.97 -4.40 -15.11
CA ASN A 238 3.30 -3.70 -16.22
C ASN A 238 3.37 -4.47 -17.55
N LEU A 239 4.26 -5.46 -17.66
CA LEU A 239 4.30 -6.40 -18.78
C LEU A 239 3.37 -7.59 -18.52
N LEU A 240 3.54 -8.26 -17.37
CA LEU A 240 2.93 -9.54 -17.10
C LEU A 240 1.41 -9.41 -16.88
N ARG A 241 0.96 -8.33 -16.22
CA ARG A 241 -0.46 -8.12 -15.94
C ARG A 241 -1.30 -7.92 -17.21
N PRO A 242 -0.97 -6.97 -18.11
CA PRO A 242 -1.70 -6.82 -19.36
C PRO A 242 -1.54 -8.03 -20.28
N LEU A 243 -0.36 -8.65 -20.32
CA LEU A 243 -0.11 -9.84 -21.14
C LEU A 243 -1.03 -10.98 -20.73
N LEU A 244 -1.08 -11.33 -19.45
CA LEU A 244 -1.93 -12.41 -18.96
C LEU A 244 -3.41 -12.10 -19.21
N HIS A 245 -3.85 -10.87 -18.93
CA HIS A 245 -5.25 -10.48 -19.13
C HIS A 245 -5.69 -10.53 -20.60
N LEU A 246 -4.88 -10.00 -21.52
CA LEU A 246 -5.19 -9.98 -22.95
C LEU A 246 -5.00 -11.36 -23.59
N ALA A 247 -4.08 -12.18 -23.07
CA ALA A 247 -3.86 -13.55 -23.54
C ALA A 247 -4.97 -14.51 -23.09
N THR A 248 -5.60 -14.30 -21.93
CA THR A 248 -6.66 -15.18 -21.40
C THR A 248 -7.72 -15.54 -22.44
N PRO A 249 -8.47 -14.58 -23.04
CA PRO A 249 -9.52 -14.93 -24.01
C PRO A 249 -8.97 -15.61 -25.27
N LEU A 250 -7.75 -15.25 -25.70
CA LEU A 250 -7.09 -15.85 -26.86
C LEU A 250 -6.68 -17.30 -26.62
N ILE A 251 -6.21 -17.61 -25.40
CA ILE A 251 -5.86 -18.96 -24.98
C ILE A 251 -7.13 -19.81 -24.88
N VAL A 252 -8.22 -19.27 -24.31
CA VAL A 252 -9.51 -19.98 -24.24
C VAL A 252 -10.02 -20.33 -25.63
N ASP A 253 -10.05 -19.35 -26.54
CA ASP A 253 -10.57 -19.56 -27.89
C ASP A 253 -9.67 -20.51 -28.71
N ARG A 254 -8.37 -20.27 -28.78
CA ARG A 254 -7.47 -21.04 -29.67
C ARG A 254 -7.06 -22.40 -29.13
N TYR A 255 -6.84 -22.52 -27.83
CA TYR A 255 -6.34 -23.77 -27.24
C TYR A 255 -7.48 -24.70 -26.82
N PHE A 256 -8.54 -24.15 -26.26
CA PHE A 256 -9.69 -24.93 -25.83
C PHE A 256 -10.80 -25.01 -26.89
N GLY A 257 -10.75 -24.18 -27.94
CA GLY A 257 -11.76 -24.18 -29.01
C GLY A 257 -13.14 -23.76 -28.49
N LEU A 258 -13.19 -23.03 -27.37
CA LEU A 258 -14.42 -22.67 -26.69
C LEU A 258 -14.91 -21.32 -27.19
N ASP A 259 -15.99 -21.36 -27.95
CA ASP A 259 -16.70 -20.16 -28.35
C ASP A 259 -17.69 -19.72 -27.26
N ARG A 260 -17.75 -18.40 -27.00
CA ARG A 260 -18.64 -17.80 -26.00
C ARG A 260 -20.11 -18.05 -26.30
N ALA A 261 -20.46 -18.12 -27.59
CA ALA A 261 -21.84 -18.29 -28.03
C ALA A 261 -22.37 -19.71 -27.83
N HIS A 262 -21.50 -20.71 -27.94
CA HIS A 262 -21.90 -22.11 -27.91
C HIS A 262 -21.93 -22.68 -26.48
N ASP A 263 -20.89 -22.42 -25.67
CA ASP A 263 -20.76 -22.96 -24.31
C ASP A 263 -20.32 -21.89 -23.28
N PRO A 264 -21.22 -20.98 -22.87
CA PRO A 264 -20.86 -19.85 -22.00
C PRO A 264 -20.34 -20.27 -20.63
N LEU A 265 -20.84 -21.38 -20.06
CA LEU A 265 -20.40 -21.88 -18.76
C LEU A 265 -18.96 -22.43 -18.80
N ARG A 266 -18.60 -23.14 -19.87
CA ARG A 266 -17.24 -23.68 -20.03
C ARG A 266 -16.24 -22.57 -20.30
N PHE A 267 -16.64 -21.57 -21.10
CA PHE A 267 -15.86 -20.37 -21.32
C PHE A 267 -15.58 -19.64 -20.00
N ALA A 268 -16.63 -19.40 -19.18
CA ALA A 268 -16.50 -18.74 -17.89
C ALA A 268 -15.61 -19.51 -16.91
N LEU A 269 -15.69 -20.85 -16.88
CA LEU A 269 -14.82 -21.70 -16.05
C LEU A 269 -13.35 -21.62 -16.51
N ALA A 270 -13.10 -21.66 -17.82
CA ALA A 270 -11.75 -21.56 -18.39
C ALA A 270 -11.14 -20.19 -18.10
N GLU A 271 -11.90 -19.12 -18.28
CA GLU A 271 -11.50 -17.75 -17.95
C GLU A 271 -11.20 -17.60 -16.44
N PHE A 272 -12.07 -18.14 -15.58
CA PHE A 272 -11.83 -18.16 -14.13
C PHE A 272 -10.54 -18.90 -13.75
N ALA A 273 -10.28 -20.06 -14.37
CA ALA A 273 -9.08 -20.84 -14.10
C ALA A 273 -7.80 -20.10 -14.53
N LEU A 274 -7.80 -19.50 -15.73
CA LEU A 274 -6.66 -18.72 -16.23
C LEU A 274 -6.43 -17.45 -15.42
N ASN A 275 -7.49 -16.73 -15.04
CA ASN A 275 -7.38 -15.56 -14.19
C ASN A 275 -6.89 -15.91 -12.78
N SER A 276 -7.29 -17.07 -12.24
CA SER A 276 -6.79 -17.57 -10.96
C SER A 276 -5.31 -17.98 -11.05
N ALA A 277 -4.89 -18.62 -12.14
CA ALA A 277 -3.48 -18.92 -12.40
C ALA A 277 -2.65 -17.64 -12.54
N ALA A 278 -3.19 -16.62 -13.22
CA ALA A 278 -2.55 -15.31 -13.34
C ALA A 278 -2.33 -14.65 -11.97
N LEU A 279 -3.28 -14.75 -11.03
CA LEU A 279 -3.10 -14.24 -9.67
C LEU A 279 -1.96 -14.94 -8.93
N VAL A 280 -1.79 -16.25 -9.08
CA VAL A 280 -0.67 -16.99 -8.46
C VAL A 280 0.68 -16.46 -8.95
N LEU A 281 0.77 -16.07 -10.23
CA LEU A 281 1.99 -15.50 -10.81
C LEU A 281 2.21 -14.02 -10.42
N LEU A 282 1.14 -13.22 -10.39
CA LEU A 282 1.22 -11.78 -10.18
C LEU A 282 1.36 -11.38 -8.70
N THR A 283 0.74 -12.13 -7.78
CA THR A 283 0.77 -11.78 -6.35
C THR A 283 2.17 -11.67 -5.74
N PRO A 284 3.11 -12.62 -5.91
CA PRO A 284 4.46 -12.48 -5.35
C PRO A 284 5.17 -11.24 -5.88
N LEU A 285 4.98 -10.95 -7.17
CA LEU A 285 5.58 -9.81 -7.83
C LEU A 285 5.02 -8.47 -7.34
N GLU A 286 3.71 -8.41 -7.13
CA GLU A 286 3.01 -7.25 -6.55
C GLU A 286 3.56 -6.92 -5.15
N ILE A 287 3.80 -7.94 -4.31
CA ILE A 287 4.35 -7.76 -2.96
C ILE A 287 5.78 -7.21 -3.03
N VAL A 288 6.63 -7.80 -3.87
CA VAL A 288 8.02 -7.36 -4.04
C VAL A 288 8.05 -5.90 -4.51
N ARG A 289 7.24 -5.54 -5.52
CA ARG A 289 7.11 -4.17 -6.01
C ARG A 289 6.72 -3.20 -4.88
N LYS A 290 5.67 -3.52 -4.11
CA LYS A 290 5.19 -2.66 -3.01
C LYS A 290 6.22 -2.48 -1.90
N ARG A 291 6.93 -3.55 -1.53
CA ARG A 291 7.98 -3.49 -0.50
C ARG A 291 9.20 -2.69 -0.95
N LEU A 292 9.56 -2.76 -2.23
CA LEU A 292 10.62 -1.94 -2.81
C LEU A 292 10.21 -0.47 -2.95
N GLN A 293 8.93 -0.15 -3.19
CA GLN A 293 8.42 1.23 -3.28
C GLN A 293 8.38 1.97 -1.93
N VAL A 294 8.12 1.24 -0.85
CA VAL A 294 8.03 1.81 0.51
C VAL A 294 9.39 2.19 1.09
N GLN A 295 10.48 1.66 0.54
CA GLN A 295 11.81 1.99 1.00
C GLN A 295 12.18 3.42 0.67
N LEU A 296 12.48 4.18 1.72
CA LEU A 296 13.07 5.50 1.62
C LEU A 296 14.52 5.34 1.17
N ARG A 297 14.87 5.97 0.07
CA ARG A 297 16.23 5.97 -0.48
C ARG A 297 16.86 7.32 -0.26
N HIS A 298 18.07 7.33 0.27
CA HIS A 298 18.83 8.57 0.41
C HIS A 298 20.15 8.45 -0.34
N PRO A 299 20.65 9.56 -0.91
CA PRO A 299 21.98 9.59 -1.47
C PRO A 299 23.02 9.27 -0.38
N PRO A 300 24.14 8.63 -0.74
CA PRO A 300 25.19 8.23 0.21
C PRO A 300 25.85 9.41 0.93
N SER A 301 25.57 10.66 0.53
CA SER A 301 26.14 11.89 1.09
C SER A 301 25.32 12.51 2.23
N SER A 302 24.14 11.99 2.57
CA SER A 302 23.29 12.52 3.64
C SER A 302 23.33 11.67 4.91
N ALA A 303 23.12 12.32 6.07
CA ALA A 303 23.06 11.70 7.39
C ALA A 303 22.15 10.44 7.44
N PRO A 304 22.41 9.48 8.35
CA PRO A 304 21.63 8.26 8.44
C PRO A 304 20.14 8.57 8.63
N PRO A 305 19.26 7.98 7.79
CA PRO A 305 17.88 8.41 7.73
C PRO A 305 17.05 7.94 8.92
N SER A 306 16.17 8.80 9.40
CA SER A 306 15.04 8.37 10.22
C SER A 306 14.09 7.53 9.35
N PRO A 307 13.75 6.28 9.73
CA PRO A 307 12.85 5.46 8.94
C PRO A 307 11.47 6.12 8.79
N MET A 308 10.84 5.92 7.63
CA MET A 308 9.48 6.41 7.38
C MET A 308 8.53 5.89 8.48
N LYS A 309 7.82 6.81 9.13
CA LYS A 309 6.84 6.49 10.17
C LYS A 309 5.57 5.94 9.52
N ALA A 310 5.61 4.65 9.21
CA ALA A 310 4.52 3.90 8.63
C ALA A 310 3.48 3.52 9.68
N CYS A 311 2.22 3.41 9.26
CA CYS A 311 1.13 2.90 10.11
C CYS A 311 1.27 1.41 10.44
N VAL A 312 2.12 0.72 9.70
CA VAL A 312 2.33 -0.72 9.75
C VAL A 312 3.82 -1.01 9.90
N ARG A 313 4.14 -2.12 10.58
CA ARG A 313 5.52 -2.57 10.78
C ARG A 313 6.23 -2.81 9.45
N LEU A 314 7.28 -2.02 9.21
CA LEU A 314 8.22 -2.20 8.11
C LEU A 314 9.46 -2.95 8.60
N ARG A 315 10.19 -3.51 7.66
CA ARG A 315 11.54 -4.04 7.91
C ARG A 315 12.49 -2.86 8.13
N PRO A 316 13.34 -2.88 9.18
CA PRO A 316 14.26 -1.78 9.48
C PRO A 316 15.41 -1.67 8.46
N THR A 317 15.78 -2.79 7.84
CA THR A 317 16.86 -2.86 6.86
C THR A 317 16.31 -2.82 5.43
N PRO A 318 16.97 -2.08 4.51
CA PRO A 318 16.56 -1.99 3.11
C PRO A 318 16.81 -3.32 2.36
N TYR A 319 16.17 -3.46 1.20
CA TYR A 319 16.28 -4.59 0.28
C TYR A 319 17.14 -4.14 -0.89
N ASN A 320 18.05 -5.00 -1.33
CA ASN A 320 18.98 -4.66 -2.40
C ASN A 320 18.42 -4.94 -3.81
N GLY A 321 17.36 -5.75 -3.91
CA GLY A 321 16.73 -6.07 -5.19
C GLY A 321 15.59 -7.08 -5.07
N ILE A 322 15.06 -7.55 -6.21
CA ILE A 322 13.92 -8.48 -6.25
C ILE A 322 14.25 -9.80 -5.57
N VAL A 323 15.38 -10.43 -5.95
CA VAL A 323 15.77 -11.74 -5.43
C VAL A 323 16.05 -11.68 -3.93
N ASP A 324 16.75 -10.65 -3.47
CA ASP A 324 16.96 -10.40 -2.04
C ASP A 324 15.63 -10.18 -1.32
N THR A 325 14.71 -9.39 -1.88
CA THR A 325 13.38 -9.20 -1.30
C THR A 325 12.62 -10.52 -1.15
N ILE A 326 12.60 -11.37 -2.19
CA ILE A 326 11.94 -12.68 -2.15
C ILE A 326 12.59 -13.58 -1.11
N TYR A 327 13.91 -13.70 -1.14
CA TYR A 327 14.66 -14.52 -0.19
C TYR A 327 14.38 -14.10 1.25
N ARG A 328 14.43 -12.80 1.53
CA ARG A 328 14.20 -12.21 2.85
C ARG A 328 12.77 -12.40 3.33
N ILE A 329 11.78 -12.27 2.45
CA ILE A 329 10.39 -12.57 2.81
C ILE A 329 10.25 -14.04 3.22
N ILE A 330 10.83 -14.96 2.45
CA ILE A 330 10.73 -16.40 2.72
C ILE A 330 11.50 -16.78 4.00
N SER A 331 12.65 -16.17 4.27
CA SER A 331 13.50 -16.55 5.40
C SER A 331 13.16 -15.84 6.71
N GLU A 332 12.79 -14.55 6.66
CA GLU A 332 12.63 -13.71 7.85
C GLU A 332 11.17 -13.67 8.35
N GLU A 333 10.17 -13.98 7.50
CA GLU A 333 8.76 -13.88 7.90
C GLU A 333 8.17 -15.19 8.45
N LYS A 334 7.28 -15.06 9.45
CA LYS A 334 6.61 -16.18 10.14
C LYS A 334 5.97 -17.21 9.20
N HIS A 335 5.40 -16.76 8.08
CA HIS A 335 4.66 -17.61 7.15
C HIS A 335 5.53 -18.13 5.99
N GLY A 336 6.82 -17.79 5.97
CA GLY A 336 7.78 -18.17 4.94
C GLY A 336 7.26 -17.93 3.52
N PHE A 337 7.22 -18.98 2.71
CA PHE A 337 6.73 -18.92 1.33
C PHE A 337 5.31 -18.35 1.19
N TRP A 338 4.41 -18.65 2.12
CA TRP A 338 3.01 -18.17 2.06
C TRP A 338 2.89 -16.67 2.29
N ALA A 339 3.91 -16.02 2.84
CA ALA A 339 3.93 -14.57 2.96
C ALA A 339 3.91 -13.85 1.61
N LEU A 340 4.39 -14.50 0.54
CA LEU A 340 4.34 -13.97 -0.84
C LEU A 340 2.93 -13.95 -1.44
N PHE A 341 1.99 -14.69 -0.86
CA PHE A 341 0.60 -14.76 -1.31
C PHE A 341 -0.35 -13.93 -0.44
N ARG A 342 0.21 -13.02 0.36
CA ARG A 342 -0.59 -12.19 1.24
C ARG A 342 -1.45 -11.21 0.45
N GLY A 343 -2.76 -11.26 0.68
CA GLY A 343 -3.75 -10.51 -0.11
C GLY A 343 -4.26 -11.23 -1.36
N PHE A 344 -3.82 -12.47 -1.62
CA PHE A 344 -4.36 -13.33 -2.69
C PHE A 344 -5.87 -13.52 -2.59
N ASN A 345 -6.39 -13.69 -1.36
CA ASN A 345 -7.81 -13.91 -1.11
C ASN A 345 -8.71 -12.83 -1.71
N VAL A 346 -8.28 -11.56 -1.73
CA VAL A 346 -9.08 -10.47 -2.31
C VAL A 346 -9.21 -10.64 -3.83
N GLY A 347 -8.10 -10.97 -4.50
CA GLY A 347 -8.12 -11.25 -5.94
C GLY A 347 -8.97 -12.48 -6.26
N LEU A 348 -8.83 -13.56 -5.48
CA LEU A 348 -9.61 -14.77 -5.67
C LEU A 348 -11.11 -14.51 -5.48
N THR A 349 -11.50 -13.77 -4.43
CA THR A 349 -12.91 -13.42 -4.21
C THR A 349 -13.48 -12.56 -5.34
N ALA A 350 -12.67 -11.66 -5.92
CA ALA A 350 -13.08 -10.86 -7.07
C ALA A 350 -13.32 -11.75 -8.30
N ASN A 351 -12.40 -12.68 -8.59
CA ASN A 351 -12.56 -13.62 -9.69
C ASN A 351 -13.78 -14.53 -9.50
N ILE A 352 -14.03 -15.02 -8.27
CA ILE A 352 -15.22 -15.81 -7.95
C ILE A 352 -16.49 -14.98 -8.19
N ALA A 353 -16.51 -13.71 -7.76
CA ALA A 353 -17.67 -12.84 -7.97
C ALA A 353 -17.93 -12.61 -9.46
N VAL A 354 -16.89 -12.33 -10.25
CA VAL A 354 -17.01 -12.20 -11.72
C VAL A 354 -17.53 -13.49 -12.33
N PHE A 355 -16.98 -14.64 -11.94
CA PHE A 355 -17.44 -15.95 -12.41
C PHE A 355 -18.92 -16.20 -12.08
N LEU A 356 -19.35 -15.92 -10.84
CA LEU A 356 -20.75 -16.07 -10.43
C LEU A 356 -21.68 -15.13 -11.20
N LEU A 357 -21.28 -13.87 -11.41
CA LEU A 357 -22.05 -12.91 -12.20
C LEU A 357 -22.19 -13.37 -13.66
N THR A 358 -21.10 -13.84 -14.27
CA THR A 358 -21.11 -14.39 -15.64
C THR A 358 -21.96 -15.65 -15.72
N SER A 359 -21.91 -16.53 -14.71
CA SER A 359 -22.73 -17.73 -14.65
C SER A 359 -24.21 -17.43 -14.44
N LEU A 360 -24.56 -16.41 -13.65
CA LEU A 360 -25.93 -15.96 -13.43
C LEU A 360 -26.51 -15.30 -14.68
N ALA A 361 -25.74 -14.45 -15.35
CA ALA A 361 -26.14 -13.79 -16.59
C ALA A 361 -26.46 -14.78 -17.71
N ASN A 362 -25.74 -15.91 -17.76
CA ASN A 362 -25.89 -16.95 -18.78
C ASN A 362 -26.76 -18.14 -18.32
N GLY A 363 -27.36 -18.09 -17.13
CA GLY A 363 -28.24 -19.12 -16.61
C GLY A 363 -29.68 -19.05 -17.15
N PRO A 364 -30.55 -20.04 -16.86
CA PRO A 364 -31.92 -20.14 -17.39
C PRO A 364 -32.87 -19.01 -16.92
N PHE A 365 -32.44 -18.15 -16.00
CA PHE A 365 -33.16 -16.95 -15.55
C PHE A 365 -32.66 -15.65 -16.19
N GLY A 366 -31.69 -15.73 -17.12
CA GLY A 366 -31.20 -14.60 -17.90
C GLY A 366 -32.32 -14.08 -18.79
N VAL A 367 -32.90 -12.94 -18.39
CA VAL A 367 -33.87 -12.19 -19.20
C VAL A 367 -33.20 -11.89 -20.53
N ASN A 368 -33.72 -12.53 -21.58
CA ASN A 368 -33.34 -12.32 -22.96
C ASN A 368 -33.89 -10.94 -23.41
N SER A 369 -33.32 -9.85 -22.90
CA SER A 369 -33.65 -8.50 -23.36
C SER A 369 -32.55 -8.02 -24.32
N ASN A 370 -32.82 -8.25 -25.60
CA ASN A 370 -32.38 -7.46 -26.75
C ASN A 370 -30.94 -6.89 -26.72
N GLY A 371 -30.07 -7.54 -27.50
CA GLY A 371 -29.48 -6.87 -28.67
C GLY A 371 -28.55 -5.67 -28.46
N ASN A 372 -27.97 -5.48 -27.28
CA ASN A 372 -26.80 -4.61 -27.12
C ASN A 372 -25.68 -5.40 -26.46
N SER A 373 -24.72 -5.82 -27.29
CA SER A 373 -23.41 -6.30 -26.87
C SER A 373 -22.73 -5.23 -26.02
N LEU A 374 -22.92 -5.26 -24.70
CA LEU A 374 -22.04 -4.56 -23.78
C LEU A 374 -20.69 -5.25 -23.89
N SER A 375 -19.79 -4.63 -24.66
CA SER A 375 -18.37 -4.91 -24.58
C SER A 375 -17.96 -4.86 -23.11
N SER A 376 -17.59 -6.01 -22.56
CA SER A 376 -17.00 -6.16 -21.22
C SER A 376 -15.57 -5.58 -21.17
N SER A 377 -15.36 -4.43 -21.80
CA SER A 377 -14.17 -3.58 -21.72
C SER A 377 -14.23 -2.60 -20.54
N GLY A 378 -15.32 -2.60 -19.77
CA GLY A 378 -15.63 -1.62 -18.73
C GLY A 378 -15.05 -1.86 -17.33
N TRP A 379 -14.25 -2.91 -17.11
CA TRP A 379 -13.65 -3.18 -15.79
C TRP A 379 -12.12 -3.03 -15.76
N ALA A 380 -11.55 -2.32 -16.74
CA ALA A 380 -10.12 -2.05 -16.85
C ALA A 380 -9.55 -1.06 -15.78
N GLU A 381 -10.31 -0.73 -14.74
CA GLU A 381 -9.87 0.14 -13.65
C GLU A 381 -10.27 -0.44 -12.28
N VAL A 382 -9.64 -1.56 -11.86
CA VAL A 382 -9.47 -1.93 -10.43
C VAL A 382 -8.16 -2.66 -10.20
#